data_AF-A0A1N7I0W2-F1
#
_entry.id   AF-A0A1N7I0W2-F1
#
_cell.length_a   1.000
_cell.length_b   1.000
_cell.length_c   1.000
_cell.angle_alpha   90.00
_cell.angle_beta   90.00
_cell.angle_gamma   90.00
#
_symmetry.space_group_name_H-M   'P 1'
#
loop_
_entity.id
_entity.type
_entity.pdbx_description
1 polymer ?
#
loop_
_entity_poly.entity_id
_entity_poly.type
_entity_poly.pdbx_seq_one_letter_code
_entity_poly.pdbx_strand_id
1 'polypeptide(L)'
;MTKEEFIKKNKGMIVSPELQKTMDDFAGAWRAFLDRYQTSFDETKNEFENYLLKNGKLIPKDINAFMNWASIIYPDAPIGYLVTLAKNPYSFKMYHDYRERCHLNNDWSDEKEFEFLQNEIAEPQQNITSKLIYDLFEQGTKNGWQDIFNIEDDYHKFVGILTEYFEFKKLNINDISFKLKRTTKTKTASILRDVHKNLSNIPLKSDFEFFRIIKLLHHFKDDPDNDIYKALIK
;
A
#
# COMPACT_ATOMS: atom_id res chain seq x y z
N MET A 1 -10.70 -10.83 29.84
CA MET A 1 -11.75 -9.84 30.14
C MET A 1 -12.39 -9.49 28.81
N THR A 2 -13.62 -9.92 28.59
CA THR A 2 -14.36 -9.68 27.34
C THR A 2 -14.85 -8.22 27.27
N LYS A 3 -15.21 -7.74 26.07
CA LYS A 3 -15.78 -6.40 25.85
C LYS A 3 -17.02 -6.17 26.72
N GLU A 4 -17.85 -7.19 26.89
CA GLU A 4 -19.05 -7.17 27.73
C GLU A 4 -18.70 -7.11 29.23
N GLU A 5 -17.67 -7.83 29.67
CA GLU A 5 -17.15 -7.76 31.04
C GLU A 5 -16.56 -6.38 31.35
N PHE A 6 -15.84 -5.77 30.40
CA PHE A 6 -15.28 -4.42 30.55
C PHE A 6 -16.38 -3.36 30.61
N ILE A 7 -17.36 -3.40 29.71
CA ILE A 7 -18.50 -2.46 29.70
C ILE A 7 -19.35 -2.60 30.95
N LYS A 8 -19.58 -3.83 31.43
CA LYS A 8 -20.34 -4.08 32.66
C LYS A 8 -19.58 -3.65 33.91
N LYS A 9 -18.26 -3.82 33.93
CA LYS A 9 -17.37 -3.41 35.03
C LYS A 9 -17.20 -1.89 35.12
N ASN A 10 -17.24 -1.18 33.99
CA ASN A 10 -17.02 0.26 33.91
C ASN A 10 -18.32 1.06 33.68
N LYS A 11 -19.48 0.40 33.80
CA LYS A 11 -20.80 1.04 33.69
C LYS A 11 -20.97 2.02 34.87
N GLY A 12 -20.82 3.31 34.60
CA GLY A 12 -20.92 4.38 35.61
C GLY A 12 -19.58 4.97 36.08
N MET A 13 -18.45 4.65 35.44
CA MET A 13 -17.23 5.46 35.63
C MET A 13 -17.50 6.87 35.12
N ILE A 14 -17.59 7.82 36.04
CA ILE A 14 -17.52 9.24 35.71
C ILE A 14 -16.09 9.50 35.27
N VAL A 15 -15.90 9.65 33.96
CA VAL A 15 -14.64 10.11 33.38
C VAL A 15 -14.28 11.42 34.08
N SER A 16 -13.07 11.53 34.63
CA SER A 16 -12.69 12.76 35.34
C SER A 16 -12.82 13.96 34.39
N PRO A 17 -13.20 15.15 34.88
CA PRO A 17 -13.29 16.33 34.02
C PRO A 17 -12.00 16.59 33.22
N GLU A 18 -10.82 16.31 33.79
CA GLU A 18 -9.56 16.42 33.05
C GLU A 18 -9.42 15.37 31.94
N LEU A 19 -9.82 14.12 32.19
CA LEU A 19 -9.75 13.07 31.18
C LEU A 19 -10.78 13.31 30.06
N GLN A 20 -11.99 13.76 30.41
CA GLN A 20 -13.02 14.13 29.46
C GLN A 20 -12.55 15.28 28.57
N LYS A 21 -11.99 16.33 29.18
CA LYS A 21 -11.41 17.46 28.45
C LYS A 21 -10.28 17.01 27.52
N THR A 22 -9.39 16.12 27.99
CA THR A 22 -8.31 15.57 27.15
C THR A 22 -8.84 14.80 25.95
N MET A 23 -9.88 13.99 26.15
CA MET A 23 -10.54 13.26 25.06
C MET A 23 -11.22 14.22 24.06
N ASP A 24 -11.86 15.28 24.56
CA ASP A 24 -12.52 16.29 23.72
C ASP A 24 -11.50 17.11 22.92
N ASP A 25 -10.40 17.52 23.56
CA ASP A 25 -9.28 18.23 22.92
C ASP A 25 -8.64 17.35 21.84
N PHE A 26 -8.43 16.06 22.11
CA PHE A 26 -7.94 15.10 21.13
C PHE A 26 -8.92 14.92 19.97
N ALA A 27 -10.22 14.72 20.25
CA ALA A 27 -11.24 14.60 19.21
C ALA A 27 -11.34 15.87 18.36
N GLY A 28 -11.19 17.05 18.96
CA GLY A 28 -11.12 18.34 18.26
C GLY A 28 -9.90 18.42 17.35
N ALA A 29 -8.71 18.08 17.86
CA ALA A 29 -7.48 18.04 17.09
C ALA A 29 -7.55 17.03 15.93
N TRP A 30 -8.17 15.86 16.17
CA TRP A 30 -8.41 14.84 15.16
C TRP A 30 -9.34 15.32 14.05
N ARG A 31 -10.47 15.97 14.39
CA ARG A 31 -11.37 16.55 13.37
C ARG A 31 -10.67 17.63 12.55
N ALA A 32 -9.98 18.57 13.21
CA ALA A 32 -9.24 19.62 12.52
C ALA A 32 -8.07 19.07 11.69
N PHE A 33 -7.52 17.92 12.07
CA PHE A 33 -6.56 17.19 11.27
C PHE A 33 -7.24 16.60 10.03
N LEU A 34 -8.32 15.83 10.18
CA LEU A 34 -9.03 15.22 9.06
C LEU A 34 -9.55 16.26 8.06
N ASP A 35 -10.10 17.39 8.52
CA ASP A 35 -10.56 18.49 7.64
C ASP A 35 -9.44 19.03 6.75
N ARG A 36 -8.20 19.10 7.27
CA ARG A 36 -7.03 19.55 6.48
C ARG A 36 -6.65 18.56 5.39
N TYR A 37 -6.94 17.27 5.58
CA TYR A 37 -6.62 16.21 4.63
C TYR A 37 -7.81 15.79 3.78
N GLN A 38 -9.03 16.19 4.14
CA GLN A 38 -10.27 15.85 3.44
C GLN A 38 -10.21 16.25 1.97
N THR A 39 -9.74 17.47 1.66
CA THR A 39 -9.60 17.92 0.27
C THR A 39 -8.65 17.04 -0.54
N SER A 40 -7.45 16.75 -0.02
CA SER A 40 -6.48 15.89 -0.70
C SER A 40 -6.97 14.44 -0.84
N PHE A 41 -7.68 13.94 0.17
CA PHE A 41 -8.32 12.63 0.14
C PHE A 41 -9.42 12.57 -0.92
N ASP A 42 -10.28 13.59 -0.99
CA ASP A 42 -11.34 13.67 -1.99
C ASP A 42 -10.78 13.83 -3.40
N GLU A 43 -9.71 14.61 -3.59
CA GLU A 43 -9.00 14.72 -4.87
C GLU A 43 -8.48 13.35 -5.33
N THR A 44 -7.75 12.64 -4.45
CA THR A 44 -7.28 11.27 -4.77
C THR A 44 -8.46 10.33 -5.00
N LYS A 45 -9.48 10.32 -4.13
CA LYS A 45 -10.67 9.49 -4.31
C LYS A 45 -11.33 9.75 -5.67
N ASN A 46 -11.51 11.01 -6.06
CA ASN A 46 -12.15 11.41 -7.32
C ASN A 46 -11.30 11.04 -8.55
N GLU A 47 -9.98 11.18 -8.48
CA GLU A 47 -9.05 10.75 -9.54
C GLU A 47 -9.22 9.25 -9.85
N PHE A 48 -9.47 8.45 -8.82
CA PHE A 48 -9.60 7.00 -8.94
C PHE A 48 -11.04 6.49 -9.01
N GLU A 49 -12.04 7.30 -8.68
CA GLU A 49 -13.45 6.89 -8.62
C GLU A 49 -13.92 6.30 -9.96
N ASN A 50 -13.60 6.95 -11.08
CA ASN A 50 -13.96 6.46 -12.41
C ASN A 50 -13.28 5.13 -12.77
N TYR A 51 -12.05 4.89 -12.30
CA TYR A 51 -11.32 3.64 -12.53
C TYR A 51 -11.83 2.53 -11.60
N LEU A 52 -12.08 2.84 -10.34
CA LEU A 52 -12.51 1.88 -9.32
C LEU A 52 -13.96 1.43 -9.55
N LEU A 53 -14.87 2.36 -9.87
CA LEU A 53 -16.27 2.06 -10.18
C LEU A 53 -16.40 1.20 -11.45
N LYS A 54 -15.62 1.48 -12.50
CA LYS A 54 -15.61 0.67 -13.73
C LYS A 54 -15.15 -0.77 -13.50
N ASN A 55 -14.37 -1.00 -12.44
CA ASN A 55 -13.85 -2.32 -12.08
C ASN A 55 -14.62 -2.96 -10.90
N GLY A 56 -15.76 -2.41 -10.50
CA GLY A 56 -16.59 -2.96 -9.43
C GLY A 56 -16.01 -2.85 -8.01
N LYS A 57 -15.02 -1.97 -7.81
CA LYS A 57 -14.33 -1.83 -6.51
C LYS A 57 -15.07 -0.87 -5.59
N LEU A 58 -15.14 -1.23 -4.30
CA LEU A 58 -15.76 -0.43 -3.23
C LEU A 58 -14.78 0.65 -2.74
N ILE A 59 -15.22 1.91 -2.80
CA ILE A 59 -14.44 3.05 -2.29
C ILE A 59 -14.91 3.46 -0.89
N PRO A 60 -14.03 4.01 -0.02
CA PRO A 60 -14.47 4.59 1.23
C PRO A 60 -15.45 5.72 0.99
N LYS A 61 -16.49 5.78 1.83
CA LYS A 61 -17.51 6.84 1.74
C LYS A 61 -16.87 8.21 1.97
N ASP A 62 -16.02 8.30 2.97
CA ASP A 62 -15.34 9.50 3.43
C ASP A 62 -14.00 9.15 4.10
N ILE A 63 -13.22 10.16 4.48
CA ILE A 63 -11.92 9.97 5.13
C ILE A 63 -12.06 9.27 6.48
N ASN A 64 -13.18 9.43 7.18
CA ASN A 64 -13.42 8.77 8.47
C ASN A 64 -13.54 7.27 8.30
N ALA A 65 -14.29 6.81 7.29
CA ALA A 65 -14.43 5.40 6.96
C ALA A 65 -13.07 4.77 6.62
N PHE A 66 -12.23 5.49 5.86
CA PHE A 66 -10.88 5.05 5.53
C PHE A 66 -9.97 5.01 6.76
N MET A 67 -9.93 6.08 7.55
CA MET A 67 -9.02 6.18 8.69
C MET A 67 -9.39 5.23 9.82
N ASN A 68 -10.69 4.94 10.03
CA ASN A 68 -11.12 3.89 10.96
C ASN A 68 -10.54 2.53 10.54
N TRP A 69 -10.71 2.15 9.28
CA TRP A 69 -10.12 0.93 8.73
C TRP A 69 -8.58 0.92 8.85
N ALA A 70 -7.92 2.01 8.47
CA ALA A 70 -6.46 2.11 8.53
C ALA A 70 -5.94 2.01 9.98
N SER A 71 -6.66 2.55 10.96
CA SER A 71 -6.30 2.47 12.38
C SER A 71 -6.46 1.06 12.97
N ILE A 72 -7.37 0.25 12.42
CA ILE A 72 -7.51 -1.17 12.79
C ILE A 72 -6.30 -1.96 12.31
N ILE A 73 -5.85 -1.71 11.07
CA ILE A 73 -4.73 -2.45 10.47
C ILE A 73 -3.39 -2.01 11.05
N TYR A 74 -3.26 -0.73 11.36
CA TYR A 74 -2.02 -0.13 11.84
C TYR A 74 -2.24 0.60 13.18
N PRO A 75 -2.54 -0.14 14.26
CA PRO A 75 -2.92 0.45 15.55
C PRO A 75 -1.80 1.31 16.15
N ASP A 76 -0.54 0.94 15.90
CA ASP A 76 0.64 1.62 16.42
C ASP A 76 1.27 2.61 15.43
N ALA A 77 0.68 2.79 14.24
CA ALA A 77 1.28 3.67 13.24
C ALA A 77 1.13 5.14 13.61
N PRO A 78 2.18 5.95 13.39
CA PRO A 78 2.07 7.38 13.55
C PRO A 78 1.07 7.95 12.53
N ILE A 79 0.35 8.99 12.93
CA ILE A 79 -0.69 9.64 12.11
C ILE A 79 -0.17 10.02 10.71
N GLY A 80 1.09 10.46 10.59
CA GLY A 80 1.70 10.79 9.30
C GLY A 80 1.79 9.59 8.32
N TYR A 81 1.95 8.38 8.85
CA TYR A 81 1.92 7.16 8.03
C TYR A 81 0.50 6.86 7.54
N LEU A 82 -0.52 7.04 8.39
CA LEU A 82 -1.93 6.85 8.00
C LEU A 82 -2.35 7.84 6.87
N VAL A 83 -1.80 9.05 6.88
CA VAL A 83 -1.99 10.01 5.77
C VAL A 83 -1.33 9.52 4.48
N THR A 84 -0.16 8.91 4.59
CA THR A 84 0.54 8.38 3.41
C THR A 84 -0.24 7.22 2.80
N LEU A 85 -0.85 6.37 3.63
CA LEU A 85 -1.82 5.36 3.18
C LEU A 85 -3.03 5.99 2.48
N ALA A 86 -3.61 7.04 3.05
CA ALA A 86 -4.78 7.72 2.48
C ALA A 86 -4.52 8.34 1.09
N LYS A 87 -3.25 8.61 0.77
CA LYS A 87 -2.80 9.12 -0.54
C LYS A 87 -2.40 8.02 -1.52
N ASN A 88 -2.31 6.77 -1.06
CA ASN A 88 -1.90 5.65 -1.89
C ASN A 88 -3.12 4.99 -2.53
N PRO A 89 -3.22 4.95 -3.88
CA PRO A 89 -4.34 4.32 -4.58
C PRO A 89 -4.56 2.85 -4.21
N TYR A 90 -3.48 2.13 -3.89
CA TYR A 90 -3.54 0.74 -3.47
C TYR A 90 -4.30 0.57 -2.15
N SER A 91 -4.23 1.55 -1.25
CA SER A 91 -4.99 1.50 -0.01
C SER A 91 -6.51 1.51 -0.24
N PHE A 92 -7.00 2.04 -1.37
CA PHE A 92 -8.41 1.89 -1.74
C PHE A 92 -8.77 0.49 -2.23
N LYS A 93 -7.85 -0.19 -2.95
CA LYS A 93 -8.04 -1.62 -3.29
C LYS A 93 -8.11 -2.45 -2.02
N MET A 94 -7.23 -2.21 -1.07
CA MET A 94 -7.25 -2.93 0.19
C MET A 94 -8.53 -2.70 0.99
N TYR A 95 -8.98 -1.44 1.08
CA TYR A 95 -10.26 -1.12 1.68
C TYR A 95 -11.40 -1.86 0.96
N HIS A 96 -11.37 -1.93 -0.37
CA HIS A 96 -12.33 -2.72 -1.14
C HIS A 96 -12.30 -4.21 -0.75
N ASP A 97 -11.12 -4.83 -0.72
CA ASP A 97 -10.96 -6.25 -0.40
C ASP A 97 -11.48 -6.54 1.03
N TYR A 98 -11.21 -5.65 2.00
CA TYR A 98 -11.80 -5.72 3.35
C TYR A 98 -13.32 -5.66 3.31
N ARG A 99 -13.89 -4.69 2.60
CA ARG A 99 -15.34 -4.52 2.52
C ARG A 99 -16.02 -5.67 1.79
N GLU A 100 -15.36 -6.27 0.80
CA GLU A 100 -15.81 -7.47 0.12
C GLU A 100 -15.83 -8.66 1.09
N ARG A 101 -14.79 -8.85 1.91
CA ARG A 101 -14.79 -9.86 2.97
C ARG A 101 -15.92 -9.67 3.97
N CYS A 102 -16.14 -8.44 4.45
CA CYS A 102 -17.29 -8.11 5.31
C CYS A 102 -18.64 -8.40 4.64
N HIS A 103 -18.73 -8.26 3.32
CA HIS A 103 -19.97 -8.51 2.59
C HIS A 103 -20.21 -10.01 2.35
N LEU A 104 -19.16 -10.76 2.03
CA LEU A 104 -19.23 -12.20 1.74
C LEU A 104 -19.27 -13.06 2.99
N ASN A 105 -18.77 -12.55 4.12
CA ASN A 105 -18.72 -13.26 5.39
C ASN A 105 -19.30 -12.39 6.51
N ASN A 106 -20.53 -12.73 6.91
CA ASN A 106 -21.25 -12.01 7.97
C ASN A 106 -20.58 -12.06 9.34
N ASP A 107 -19.65 -13.01 9.56
CA ASP A 107 -18.89 -13.14 10.80
C ASP A 107 -17.53 -12.43 10.72
N TRP A 108 -17.23 -11.70 9.64
CA TRP A 108 -15.97 -10.96 9.48
C TRP A 108 -15.96 -9.72 10.38
N SER A 109 -15.11 -9.72 11.41
CA SER A 109 -14.94 -8.61 12.35
C SER A 109 -13.62 -7.87 12.12
N ASP A 110 -13.48 -6.71 12.76
CA ASP A 110 -12.23 -5.92 12.73
C ASP A 110 -11.05 -6.72 13.31
N GLU A 111 -11.29 -7.52 14.35
CA GLU A 111 -10.27 -8.41 14.93
C GLU A 111 -9.84 -9.50 13.95
N LYS A 112 -10.78 -10.09 13.19
CA LYS A 112 -10.46 -11.08 12.16
C LYS A 112 -9.71 -10.47 10.99
N GLU A 113 -10.05 -9.25 10.61
CA GLU A 113 -9.31 -8.52 9.58
C GLU A 113 -7.87 -8.24 10.04
N PHE A 114 -7.70 -7.80 11.29
CA PHE A 114 -6.37 -7.62 11.88
C PHE A 114 -5.59 -8.94 11.91
N GLU A 115 -6.17 -10.03 12.41
CA GLU A 115 -5.52 -11.35 12.42
C GLU A 115 -5.20 -11.87 11.02
N PHE A 116 -6.11 -11.72 10.05
CA PHE A 116 -5.88 -12.11 8.66
C PHE A 116 -4.65 -11.39 8.10
N LEU A 117 -4.59 -10.07 8.27
CA LEU A 117 -3.47 -9.27 7.78
C LEU A 117 -2.19 -9.58 8.55
N GLN A 118 -2.22 -9.72 9.87
CA GLN A 118 -1.04 -10.09 10.66
C GLN A 118 -0.50 -11.47 10.26
N ASN A 119 -1.36 -12.47 10.05
CA ASN A 119 -0.94 -13.81 9.60
C ASN A 119 -0.43 -13.81 8.16
N GLU A 120 -0.93 -12.90 7.32
CA GLU A 120 -0.42 -12.64 5.98
C GLU A 120 0.86 -11.77 5.92
N ILE A 121 1.20 -11.09 7.03
CA ILE A 121 2.31 -10.12 7.21
C ILE A 121 3.36 -10.63 8.23
N ALA A 122 3.20 -11.84 8.80
CA ALA A 122 3.99 -12.36 9.92
C ALA A 122 5.45 -12.75 9.61
N GLU A 123 5.94 -12.53 8.39
CA GLU A 123 7.39 -12.45 8.13
C GLU A 123 7.85 -11.02 8.51
N PRO A 124 8.78 -10.87 9.47
CA PRO A 124 9.09 -9.57 10.07
C PRO A 124 9.57 -8.61 8.98
N GLN A 125 8.88 -7.46 8.85
CA GLN A 125 9.21 -6.30 7.99
C GLN A 125 8.64 -6.28 6.55
N GLN A 126 7.71 -7.14 6.15
CA GLN A 126 6.99 -6.92 4.88
C GLN A 126 5.83 -5.93 5.06
N ASN A 127 6.04 -4.66 4.68
CA ASN A 127 4.90 -3.76 4.44
C ASN A 127 4.09 -4.25 3.22
N ILE A 128 2.84 -3.82 3.12
CA ILE A 128 1.89 -4.40 2.15
C ILE A 128 2.28 -4.08 0.70
N THR A 129 2.94 -2.93 0.50
CA THR A 129 3.58 -2.57 -0.76
C THR A 129 4.57 -3.64 -1.20
N SER A 130 5.49 -4.05 -0.31
CA SER A 130 6.46 -5.10 -0.60
C SER A 130 5.79 -6.43 -0.89
N LYS A 131 4.76 -6.82 -0.12
CA LYS A 131 4.00 -8.05 -0.35
C LYS A 131 3.40 -8.11 -1.75
N LEU A 132 2.74 -7.04 -2.19
CA LEU A 132 2.18 -6.99 -3.54
C LEU A 132 3.27 -7.13 -4.60
N ILE A 133 4.41 -6.46 -4.42
CA ILE A 133 5.52 -6.55 -5.35
C ILE A 133 6.04 -8.01 -5.39
N TYR A 134 6.24 -8.65 -4.23
CA TYR A 134 6.59 -10.06 -4.14
C TYR A 134 5.59 -10.93 -4.90
N ASP A 135 4.29 -10.79 -4.62
CA ASP A 135 3.22 -11.56 -5.27
C ASP A 135 3.23 -11.40 -6.79
N LEU A 136 3.44 -10.18 -7.30
CA LEU A 136 3.51 -9.92 -8.75
C LEU A 136 4.74 -10.57 -9.40
N PHE A 137 5.87 -10.65 -8.69
CA PHE A 137 7.04 -11.38 -9.18
C PHE A 137 6.86 -12.90 -9.12
N GLU A 138 6.23 -13.42 -8.06
CA GLU A 138 5.94 -14.85 -7.90
C GLU A 138 4.93 -15.36 -8.92
N GLN A 139 3.87 -14.59 -9.20
CA GLN A 139 2.80 -14.98 -10.12
C GLN A 139 3.12 -14.62 -11.59
N GLY A 140 4.04 -13.68 -11.80
CA GLY A 140 4.39 -13.17 -13.13
C GLY A 140 5.13 -14.18 -14.02
N THR A 141 5.62 -15.30 -13.47
CA THR A 141 6.26 -16.36 -14.24
C THR A 141 5.91 -17.75 -13.70
N LYS A 142 6.35 -18.81 -14.40
CA LYS A 142 6.09 -20.19 -13.98
C LYS A 142 6.82 -20.54 -12.67
N ASN A 143 8.02 -20.03 -12.49
CA ASN A 143 8.85 -20.26 -11.30
C ASN A 143 9.15 -18.95 -10.60
N GLY A 144 8.19 -18.03 -10.52
CA GLY A 144 8.32 -16.76 -9.81
C GLY A 144 9.51 -15.89 -10.19
N TRP A 145 10.10 -15.24 -9.19
CA TRP A 145 11.27 -14.38 -9.40
C TRP A 145 12.49 -15.15 -9.89
N GLN A 146 12.55 -16.45 -9.62
CA GLN A 146 13.67 -17.33 -9.97
C GLN A 146 13.83 -17.42 -11.49
N ASP A 147 12.80 -17.16 -12.30
CA ASP A 147 12.95 -17.07 -13.76
C ASP A 147 13.69 -15.79 -14.20
N ILE A 148 13.81 -14.78 -13.32
CA ILE A 148 14.29 -13.43 -13.64
C ILE A 148 15.64 -13.14 -12.99
N PHE A 149 15.78 -13.37 -11.68
CA PHE A 149 17.00 -13.08 -10.93
C PHE A 149 17.88 -14.33 -10.79
N ASN A 150 19.19 -14.12 -10.74
CA ASN A 150 20.16 -15.19 -10.45
C ASN A 150 20.44 -15.34 -8.95
N ILE A 151 20.24 -14.27 -8.19
CA ILE A 151 20.62 -14.14 -6.79
C ILE A 151 19.37 -13.67 -6.04
N GLU A 152 18.98 -14.40 -5.01
CA GLU A 152 17.83 -14.11 -4.15
C GLU A 152 17.98 -12.75 -3.45
N ASP A 153 19.17 -12.48 -2.89
CA ASP A 153 19.49 -11.17 -2.29
C ASP A 153 19.29 -9.99 -3.26
N ASP A 154 19.64 -10.15 -4.54
CA ASP A 154 19.45 -9.10 -5.55
C ASP A 154 17.96 -8.86 -5.80
N TYR A 155 17.17 -9.92 -5.81
CA TYR A 155 15.71 -9.84 -5.90
C TYR A 155 15.13 -9.07 -4.70
N HIS A 156 15.44 -9.48 -3.48
CA HIS A 156 14.94 -8.83 -2.27
C HIS A 156 15.37 -7.36 -2.18
N LYS A 157 16.62 -7.03 -2.53
CA LYS A 157 17.10 -5.65 -2.58
C LYS A 157 16.33 -4.82 -3.60
N PHE A 158 16.09 -5.37 -4.79
CA PHE A 158 15.33 -4.66 -5.82
C PHE A 158 13.87 -4.43 -5.40
N VAL A 159 13.21 -5.43 -4.80
CA VAL A 159 11.87 -5.29 -4.22
C VAL A 159 11.84 -4.23 -3.12
N GLY A 160 12.86 -4.18 -2.27
CA GLY A 160 13.03 -3.15 -1.24
C GLY A 160 13.07 -1.73 -1.83
N ILE A 161 13.85 -1.52 -2.90
CA ILE A 161 13.93 -0.22 -3.59
C ILE A 161 12.58 0.18 -4.18
N LEU A 162 11.87 -0.75 -4.85
CA LEU A 162 10.53 -0.49 -5.37
C LEU A 162 9.56 -0.13 -4.25
N THR A 163 9.66 -0.84 -3.13
CA THR A 163 8.84 -0.60 -1.94
C THR A 163 9.07 0.78 -1.38
N GLU A 164 10.33 1.18 -1.16
CA GLU A 164 10.67 2.51 -0.69
C GLU A 164 10.15 3.61 -1.63
N TYR A 165 10.24 3.37 -2.94
CA TYR A 165 9.72 4.30 -3.95
C TYR A 165 8.20 4.49 -3.82
N PHE A 166 7.44 3.40 -3.81
CA PHE A 166 5.98 3.46 -3.71
C PHE A 166 5.45 3.86 -2.32
N GLU A 167 6.31 3.87 -1.31
CA GLU A 167 6.02 4.43 0.02
C GLU A 167 6.49 5.87 0.19
N PHE A 168 6.93 6.53 -0.89
CA PHE A 168 7.41 7.92 -0.88
C PHE A 168 8.59 8.15 0.08
N LYS A 169 9.40 7.12 0.29
CA LYS A 169 10.62 7.21 1.09
C LYS A 169 11.78 7.78 0.27
N LYS A 170 12.77 8.35 0.96
CA LYS A 170 13.99 8.85 0.31
C LYS A 170 14.81 7.67 -0.22
N LEU A 171 14.93 7.58 -1.54
CA LEU A 171 15.71 6.55 -2.21
C LEU A 171 17.22 6.78 -2.09
N ASN A 172 17.96 5.70 -1.87
CA ASN A 172 19.42 5.67 -2.01
C ASN A 172 19.83 4.56 -2.99
N ILE A 173 20.02 4.94 -4.25
CA ILE A 173 20.21 4.00 -5.37
C ILE A 173 21.56 4.18 -6.09
N ASN A 174 22.53 4.83 -5.45
CA ASN A 174 23.83 5.08 -6.07
C ASN A 174 24.64 3.78 -6.18
N ASP A 175 25.24 3.55 -7.35
CA ASP A 175 26.17 2.45 -7.65
C ASP A 175 25.60 1.03 -7.53
N ILE A 176 24.27 0.88 -7.57
CA ILE A 176 23.61 -0.43 -7.55
C ILE A 176 23.30 -0.89 -8.98
N SER A 177 23.62 -2.15 -9.30
CA SER A 177 23.17 -2.79 -10.53
C SER A 177 22.88 -4.27 -10.32
N PHE A 178 21.69 -4.70 -10.75
CA PHE A 178 21.20 -6.07 -10.58
C PHE A 178 21.31 -6.87 -11.88
N LYS A 179 21.92 -8.06 -11.79
CA LYS A 179 22.16 -8.91 -12.95
C LYS A 179 21.04 -9.93 -13.14
N LEU A 180 20.14 -9.61 -14.07
CA LEU A 180 19.09 -10.52 -14.52
C LEU A 180 19.61 -11.71 -15.35
N LYS A 181 18.84 -12.81 -15.37
CA LYS A 181 18.99 -13.95 -16.28
C LYS A 181 18.79 -13.51 -17.73
N ARG A 182 19.51 -14.09 -18.69
CA ARG A 182 19.37 -13.76 -20.12
C ARG A 182 17.92 -13.92 -20.59
N THR A 183 17.51 -13.14 -21.59
CA THR A 183 16.19 -13.25 -22.26
C THR A 183 14.96 -13.01 -21.36
N THR A 184 15.12 -12.32 -20.23
CA THR A 184 14.01 -12.02 -19.30
C THR A 184 13.44 -10.61 -19.44
N LYS A 185 14.08 -9.72 -20.21
CA LYS A 185 13.73 -8.30 -20.34
C LYS A 185 12.23 -8.05 -20.53
N THR A 186 11.58 -8.76 -21.46
CA THR A 186 10.13 -8.60 -21.72
C THR A 186 9.28 -9.07 -20.54
N LYS A 187 9.62 -10.19 -19.90
CA LYS A 187 8.90 -10.70 -18.73
C LYS A 187 9.02 -9.73 -17.56
N THR A 188 10.24 -9.26 -17.31
CA THR A 188 10.51 -8.27 -16.27
C THR A 188 9.76 -6.96 -16.53
N ALA A 189 9.73 -6.49 -17.78
CA ALA A 189 8.96 -5.30 -18.15
C ALA A 189 7.45 -5.48 -17.89
N SER A 190 6.88 -6.64 -18.22
CA SER A 190 5.47 -6.94 -17.94
C SER A 190 5.15 -6.89 -16.45
N ILE A 191 5.98 -7.50 -15.61
CA ILE A 191 5.78 -7.48 -14.15
C ILE A 191 5.90 -6.05 -13.61
N LEU A 192 6.92 -5.30 -14.05
CA LEU A 192 7.12 -3.91 -13.63
C LEU A 192 5.97 -2.99 -14.06
N ARG A 193 5.38 -3.23 -15.23
CA ARG A 193 4.15 -2.55 -15.67
C ARG A 193 3.01 -2.81 -14.70
N ASP A 194 2.82 -4.06 -14.29
CA ASP A 194 1.76 -4.43 -13.35
C ASP A 194 2.03 -3.84 -11.96
N VAL A 195 3.28 -3.85 -11.50
CA VAL A 195 3.69 -3.16 -10.26
C VAL A 195 3.29 -1.68 -10.32
N HIS A 196 3.73 -0.95 -11.35
CA HIS A 196 3.41 0.47 -11.50
C HIS A 196 1.90 0.71 -11.64
N LYS A 197 1.19 -0.11 -12.42
CA LYS A 197 -0.26 0.02 -12.62
C LYS A 197 -1.04 -0.15 -11.31
N ASN A 198 -0.56 -1.00 -10.40
CA ASN A 198 -1.23 -1.25 -9.13
C ASN A 198 -0.83 -0.26 -8.02
N LEU A 199 0.38 0.30 -8.07
CA LEU A 199 0.93 1.12 -6.98
C LEU A 199 1.12 2.60 -7.29
N SER A 200 1.33 2.98 -8.56
CA SER A 200 1.61 4.37 -8.93
C SER A 200 0.34 5.18 -9.14
N ASN A 201 0.36 6.43 -8.68
CA ASN A 201 -0.60 7.47 -9.05
C ASN A 201 -0.10 8.39 -10.17
N ILE A 202 1.17 8.24 -10.57
CA ILE A 202 1.76 9.04 -11.63
C ILE A 202 1.51 8.34 -12.97
N PRO A 203 1.14 9.05 -14.04
CA PRO A 203 1.08 8.44 -15.36
C PRO A 203 2.45 7.87 -15.74
N LEU A 204 2.49 6.62 -16.19
CA LEU A 204 3.74 5.90 -16.50
C LEU A 204 4.67 6.69 -17.42
N LYS A 205 4.12 7.40 -18.40
CA LYS A 205 4.89 8.20 -19.37
C LYS A 205 5.71 9.33 -18.73
N SER A 206 5.31 9.80 -17.55
CA SER A 206 5.94 10.89 -16.80
C SER A 206 6.67 10.42 -15.54
N ASP A 207 6.69 9.12 -15.26
CA ASP A 207 7.30 8.58 -14.05
C ASP A 207 8.81 8.31 -14.24
N PHE A 208 9.58 9.39 -14.30
CA PHE A 208 11.03 9.33 -14.55
C PHE A 208 11.83 8.70 -13.40
N GLU A 209 11.37 8.84 -12.15
CA GLU A 209 12.03 8.17 -11.01
C GLU A 209 11.80 6.66 -11.06
N PHE A 210 10.60 6.21 -11.46
CA PHE A 210 10.39 4.80 -11.72
C PHE A 210 11.29 4.26 -12.84
N PHE A 211 11.47 5.02 -13.93
CA PHE A 211 12.44 4.63 -14.98
C PHE A 211 13.87 4.57 -14.46
N ARG A 212 14.26 5.49 -13.57
CA ARG A 212 15.58 5.47 -12.93
C ARG A 212 15.79 4.21 -12.08
N ILE A 213 14.76 3.74 -11.37
CA ILE A 213 14.80 2.46 -10.64
C ILE A 213 14.93 1.29 -11.60
N ILE A 214 14.18 1.29 -12.72
CA ILE A 214 14.26 0.22 -13.72
C ILE A 214 15.68 0.11 -14.31
N LYS A 215 16.38 1.23 -14.50
CA LYS A 215 17.76 1.25 -14.99
C LYS A 215 18.78 0.59 -14.05
N LEU A 216 18.42 0.32 -12.80
CA LEU A 216 19.25 -0.51 -11.91
C LEU A 216 19.34 -1.96 -12.43
N LEU A 217 18.36 -2.42 -13.20
CA LEU A 217 18.37 -3.73 -13.83
C LEU A 217 19.24 -3.68 -15.10
N HIS A 218 20.27 -4.52 -15.20
CA HIS A 218 21.28 -4.40 -16.26
C HIS A 218 20.70 -4.41 -17.69
N HIS A 219 19.57 -5.08 -17.91
CA HIS A 219 18.90 -5.16 -19.21
C HIS A 219 18.34 -3.82 -19.71
N PHE A 220 18.13 -2.86 -18.81
CA PHE A 220 17.53 -1.56 -19.10
C PHE A 220 18.49 -0.40 -18.84
N LYS A 221 19.68 -0.67 -18.28
CA LYS A 221 20.64 0.34 -17.81
C LYS A 221 20.93 1.42 -18.85
N ASP A 222 21.16 1.01 -20.08
CA ASP A 222 21.54 1.90 -21.19
C ASP A 222 20.34 2.26 -22.09
N ASP A 223 19.13 1.81 -21.76
CA ASP A 223 17.94 2.15 -22.54
C ASP A 223 17.54 3.61 -22.27
N PRO A 224 17.18 4.38 -23.31
CA PRO A 224 16.52 5.67 -23.11
C PRO A 224 15.11 5.47 -22.52
N ASP A 225 14.62 6.45 -21.78
CA ASP A 225 13.32 6.40 -21.08
C ASP A 225 12.16 6.04 -22.02
N ASN A 226 12.22 6.50 -23.28
CA ASN A 226 11.22 6.18 -24.29
C ASN A 226 11.19 4.67 -24.63
N ASP A 227 12.34 4.00 -24.64
CA ASP A 227 12.40 2.57 -24.93
C ASP A 227 12.04 1.72 -23.72
N ILE A 228 12.35 2.19 -22.50
CA ILE A 228 11.82 1.62 -21.26
C ILE A 228 10.29 1.72 -21.27
N TYR A 229 9.73 2.90 -21.52
CA TYR A 229 8.29 3.12 -21.62
C TYR A 229 7.64 2.15 -22.63
N LYS A 230 8.20 2.04 -23.85
CA LYS A 230 7.71 1.10 -24.87
C LYS A 230 7.76 -0.36 -24.40
N ALA A 231 8.80 -0.75 -23.67
CA ALA A 231 8.92 -2.10 -23.14
C ALA A 231 7.83 -2.41 -22.11
N LEU A 232 7.46 -1.43 -21.28
CA LEU A 232 6.44 -1.56 -20.25
C LEU A 232 5.01 -1.55 -20.79
N ILE A 233 4.73 -0.94 -21.95
CA ILE A 233 3.37 -0.90 -22.51
C ILE A 233 3.05 -2.05 -23.48
N LYS A 234 4.06 -2.84 -23.88
CA LYS A 234 3.88 -4.05 -24.66
C LYS A 234 3.13 -5.11 -23.86
#